data_AF-A0A1E5Q092-F1
#
_entry.id   AF-A0A1E5Q092-F1
#
_cell.length_a   1.000
_cell.length_b   1.000
_cell.length_c   1.000
_cell.angle_alpha   90.00
_cell.angle_beta   90.00
_cell.angle_gamma   90.00
#
_symmetry.space_group_name_H-M   'P 1'
#
loop_
_entity.id
_entity.type
_entity.pdbx_description
1 polymer ?
#
loop_
_entity_poly.entity_id
_entity_poly.type
_entity_poly.pdbx_seq_one_letter_code
_entity_poly.pdbx_strand_id
1 'polypeptide(L)'
;MGEISIERQHLDHLLADSASTYGAPYQRAFAELAAAHRGRPVAEILPLLRRAADEALLGFTDADLREQAQAISTGEPYVLRVTVA
;
A
#
# COMPACT_ATOMS: atom_id res chain seq x y z
N MET A 1 5.29 -9.21 -5.67
CA MET A 1 5.96 -8.01 -5.15
C MET A 1 5.21 -6.86 -5.79
N GLY A 2 4.53 -5.98 -5.02
CA GLY A 2 3.68 -4.95 -5.62
C GLY A 2 4.42 -3.69 -6.02
N GLU A 3 3.94 -3.12 -7.12
CA GLU A 3 4.52 -1.94 -7.75
C GLU A 3 3.50 -0.80 -7.79
N ILE A 4 3.93 0.43 -7.49
CA ILE A 4 3.12 1.64 -7.68
C ILE A 4 3.80 2.49 -8.74
N SER A 5 3.03 2.94 -9.74
CA SER A 5 3.45 4.01 -10.64
C SER A 5 2.94 5.35 -10.15
N ILE A 6 3.83 6.34 -10.02
CA ILE A 6 3.49 7.72 -9.68
C ILE A 6 3.81 8.63 -10.86
N GLU A 7 2.88 9.55 -11.19
CA GLU A 7 3.10 10.56 -12.23
C GLU A 7 4.18 11.58 -11.81
N ARG A 8 5.04 11.95 -12.76
CA ARG A 8 6.16 12.88 -12.57
C ARG A 8 5.81 14.20 -11.87
N GLN A 9 4.59 14.71 -12.06
CA GLN A 9 4.13 15.95 -11.40
C GLN A 9 3.98 15.82 -9.88
N HIS A 10 3.83 14.59 -9.37
CA HIS A 10 3.83 14.30 -7.93
C HIS A 10 5.25 13.98 -7.41
N LEU A 11 6.24 13.84 -8.31
CA LEU A 11 7.64 13.58 -7.96
C LEU A 11 8.28 14.76 -7.25
N ASP A 12 8.02 15.99 -7.68
CA ASP A 12 8.58 17.19 -7.05
C ASP A 12 8.10 17.32 -5.59
N HIS A 13 6.87 16.89 -5.30
CA HIS A 13 6.36 16.78 -3.92
C HIS A 13 6.99 15.60 -3.14
N LEU A 14 7.25 14.47 -3.81
CA LEU A 14 7.87 13.28 -3.21
C LEU A 14 9.36 13.47 -2.90
N LEU A 15 10.05 14.32 -3.67
CA LEU A 15 11.46 14.67 -3.49
C LEU A 15 11.66 15.85 -2.51
N ALA A 16 10.73 16.81 -2.48
CA ALA A 16 10.74 17.89 -1.50
C ALA A 16 10.43 17.39 -0.06
N ASP A 17 9.77 16.24 0.06
CA ASP A 17 9.39 15.62 1.32
C ASP A 17 9.74 14.12 1.27
N SER A 18 11.00 13.82 1.55
CA SER A 18 11.79 12.67 1.06
C SER A 18 11.29 11.24 1.38
N ALA A 19 10.11 11.09 1.98
CA ALA A 19 9.41 9.80 2.13
C ALA A 19 7.89 9.94 2.45
N SER A 20 7.32 11.15 2.56
CA SER A 20 6.42 11.40 3.70
C SER A 20 4.92 11.59 3.39
N THR A 21 4.49 12.37 2.39
CA THR A 21 3.07 12.78 2.38
C THR A 21 2.07 11.71 1.90
N TYR A 22 2.40 10.85 0.93
CA TYR A 22 1.44 9.87 0.36
C TYR A 22 1.76 8.40 0.69
N GLY A 23 3.05 8.06 0.83
CA GLY A 23 3.47 6.70 1.20
C GLY A 23 3.33 6.40 2.69
N ALA A 24 3.59 7.37 3.58
CA ALA A 24 3.54 7.15 5.02
C ALA A 24 2.13 6.86 5.57
N PRO A 25 1.05 7.54 5.11
CA PRO A 25 -0.31 7.16 5.48
C PRO A 25 -0.64 5.72 5.10
N TYR A 26 -0.28 5.30 3.90
CA TYR A 26 -0.52 3.93 3.43
C TYR A 26 0.31 2.89 4.19
N GLN A 27 1.60 3.15 4.41
CA GLN A 27 2.47 2.27 5.19
C GLN A 27 1.95 2.08 6.62
N ARG A 28 1.46 3.17 7.24
CA ARG A 28 0.84 3.11 8.56
C ARG A 28 -0.44 2.28 8.54
N ALA A 29 -1.33 2.52 7.58
CA ALA A 29 -2.55 1.74 7.43
C ALA A 29 -2.24 0.24 7.21
N PHE A 30 -1.24 -0.07 6.39
CA PHE A 30 -0.78 -1.45 6.19
C PHE A 30 -0.29 -2.08 7.51
N ALA A 31 0.52 -1.37 8.29
CA ALA A 31 1.02 -1.86 9.57
C ALA A 31 -0.11 -2.09 10.60
N GLU A 32 -1.08 -1.19 10.66
CA GLU A 32 -2.26 -1.30 11.54
C GLU A 32 -3.13 -2.50 11.14
N LEU A 33 -3.37 -2.69 9.83
CA LEU A 33 -4.09 -3.85 9.31
C LEU A 33 -3.33 -5.16 9.56
N ALA A 34 -2.00 -5.18 9.37
CA ALA A 34 -1.16 -6.34 9.64
C ALA A 34 -1.21 -6.76 11.11
N ALA A 35 -1.25 -5.81 12.04
CA ALA A 35 -1.37 -6.08 13.47
C ALA A 35 -2.75 -6.63 13.85
N ALA A 36 -3.83 -6.11 13.24
CA ALA A 36 -5.20 -6.43 13.63
C ALA A 36 -5.84 -7.61 12.86
N HIS A 37 -5.36 -7.91 11.64
CA HIS A 37 -6.03 -8.82 10.71
C HIS A 37 -5.16 -10.01 10.27
N ARG A 38 -4.03 -10.26 10.93
CA ARG A 38 -3.25 -11.49 10.70
C ARG A 38 -4.12 -12.74 10.92
N GLY A 39 -4.03 -13.70 10.00
CA GLY A 39 -4.84 -14.92 9.99
C GLY A 39 -6.28 -14.75 9.52
N ARG A 40 -6.71 -13.52 9.18
CA ARG A 40 -8.05 -13.27 8.61
C ARG A 40 -8.08 -13.61 7.11
N PRO A 41 -9.25 -13.95 6.54
CA PRO A 41 -9.40 -14.17 5.10
C PRO A 41 -9.03 -12.93 4.27
N VAL A 42 -8.40 -13.16 3.12
CA VAL A 42 -8.08 -12.10 2.14
C VAL A 42 -9.30 -11.26 1.78
N ALA A 43 -10.47 -11.87 1.64
CA ALA A 43 -11.71 -11.18 1.30
C ALA A 43 -12.15 -10.15 2.35
N GLU A 44 -11.73 -10.29 3.61
CA GLU A 44 -11.99 -9.32 4.68
C GLU A 44 -10.97 -8.18 4.69
N ILE A 45 -9.72 -8.46 4.31
CA ILE A 45 -8.60 -7.51 4.34
C ILE A 45 -8.59 -6.60 3.10
N LEU A 46 -8.91 -7.18 1.93
CA LEU A 46 -8.84 -6.51 0.63
C LEU A 46 -9.60 -5.17 0.55
N PRO A 47 -10.88 -5.05 0.98
CA PRO A 47 -11.60 -3.78 0.91
C PRO A 47 -10.99 -2.70 1.82
N LEU A 48 -10.35 -3.08 2.92
CA LEU A 48 -9.69 -2.14 3.84
C LEU A 48 -8.42 -1.56 3.19
N LEU A 49 -7.62 -2.41 2.54
CA LEU A 49 -6.45 -1.98 1.77
C LEU A 49 -6.83 -1.09 0.59
N ARG A 50 -7.92 -1.41 -0.12
CA ARG A 50 -8.42 -0.57 -1.23
C ARG A 50 -8.73 0.84 -0.74
N ARG A 51 -9.45 0.95 0.38
CA ARG A 51 -9.76 2.25 0.98
C ARG A 51 -8.49 3.02 1.38
N ALA A 52 -7.53 2.36 2.02
CA ALA A 52 -6.27 3.01 2.40
C ALA A 52 -5.47 3.49 1.18
N ALA A 53 -5.47 2.72 0.09
CA ALA A 53 -4.83 3.10 -1.17
C ALA A 53 -5.50 4.32 -1.79
N ASP A 54 -6.83 4.35 -1.82
CA ASP A 54 -7.61 5.46 -2.36
C ASP A 54 -7.40 6.75 -1.54
N GLU A 55 -7.39 6.65 -0.20
CA GLU A 55 -7.11 7.79 0.70
C GLU A 55 -5.68 8.32 0.54
N ALA A 56 -4.73 7.44 0.22
CA ALA A 56 -3.34 7.79 -0.07
C ALA A 56 -3.08 8.19 -1.54
N LEU A 57 -4.12 8.18 -2.39
CA LEU A 57 -4.04 8.42 -3.83
C LEU A 57 -3.01 7.52 -4.53
N LEU A 58 -2.85 6.28 -4.03
CA LEU A 58 -1.95 5.28 -4.59
C LEU A 58 -2.71 4.39 -5.58
N GLY A 59 -2.31 4.46 -6.85
CA GLY A 59 -2.93 3.72 -7.95
C GLY A 59 -2.59 2.23 -8.01
N PHE A 60 -2.75 1.51 -6.90
CA PHE A 60 -2.52 0.06 -6.85
C PHE A 60 -3.51 -0.71 -7.73
N THR A 61 -3.00 -1.71 -8.45
CA THR A 61 -3.87 -2.64 -9.17
C THR A 61 -4.59 -3.58 -8.20
N ASP A 62 -5.66 -4.21 -8.67
CA ASP A 62 -6.34 -5.30 -7.94
C ASP A 62 -5.39 -6.45 -7.58
N ALA A 63 -4.41 -6.73 -8.43
CA ALA A 63 -3.43 -7.79 -8.18
C ALA A 63 -2.51 -7.40 -7.01
N ASP A 64 -2.01 -6.16 -7.00
CA ASP A 64 -1.17 -5.65 -5.92
C ASP A 64 -1.89 -5.70 -4.58
N LEU A 65 -3.17 -5.31 -4.53
CA LEU A 65 -3.91 -5.31 -3.28
C LEU A 65 -4.23 -6.73 -2.78
N ARG A 66 -4.49 -7.68 -3.70
CA ARG A 66 -4.66 -9.09 -3.32
C ARG A 66 -3.39 -9.68 -2.75
N GLU A 67 -2.24 -9.36 -3.35
CA GLU A 67 -0.95 -9.82 -2.83
C GLU A 67 -0.68 -9.25 -1.43
N GLN A 68 -0.99 -7.98 -1.21
CA GLN A 68 -0.87 -7.33 0.10
C GLN A 68 -1.79 -7.93 1.15
N ALA A 69 -3.05 -8.18 0.79
CA ALA A 69 -4.01 -8.82 1.67
C ALA A 69 -3.56 -10.24 2.05
N GLN A 70 -2.96 -10.97 1.10
CA GLN A 70 -2.38 -12.29 1.35
C GLN A 70 -1.22 -12.19 2.34
N ALA A 71 -0.30 -11.24 2.15
CA ALA A 71 0.84 -11.05 3.06
C ALA A 71 0.40 -10.68 4.49
N ILE A 72 -0.64 -9.84 4.64
CA ILE A 72 -1.25 -9.56 5.95
C ILE A 72 -1.83 -10.84 6.56
N SER A 73 -2.59 -11.59 5.77
CA SER A 73 -3.23 -12.84 6.20
C SER A 73 -2.20 -13.87 6.69
N THR A 74 -1.12 -14.08 5.94
CA THR A 74 -0.05 -15.06 6.25
C THR A 74 0.96 -14.52 7.27
N GLY A 75 1.02 -13.20 7.46
CA GLY A 75 2.04 -12.54 8.25
C GLY A 75 3.41 -12.50 7.57
N GLU A 76 3.48 -12.73 6.27
CA GLU A 76 4.71 -12.66 5.49
C GLU A 76 5.18 -11.22 5.32
N PRO A 77 6.50 -10.99 5.25
CA PRO A 77 7.03 -9.68 4.95
C PRO A 77 6.61 -9.25 3.54
N TYR A 78 6.16 -8.00 3.42
CA TYR A 78 5.76 -7.41 2.15
C TYR A 78 6.62 -6.19 1.83
N VAL A 79 7.15 -6.13 0.61
CA VAL A 79 7.97 -5.01 0.13
C VAL A 79 7.22 -4.28 -0.96
N LEU A 80 7.09 -2.97 -0.77
CA LEU A 80 6.47 -2.06 -1.72
C LEU A 80 7.54 -1.36 -2.57
N ARG A 81 7.39 -1.39 -3.90
CA ARG A 81 8.25 -0.63 -4.82
C ARG A 81 7.48 0.53 -5.43
N VAL A 82 8.12 1.70 -5.43
CA VAL A 82 7.60 2.91 -6.06
C VAL A 82 8.45 3.18 -7.30
N THR A 83 7.79 3.20 -8.46
CA THR A 83 8.38 3.55 -9.75
C THR A 83 7.84 4.90 -10.19
N VAL A 84 8.73 5.73 -10.73
CA VAL A 84 8.40 7.07 -11.23
C VAL A 84 8.46 7.02 -12.76
N ALA A 85 7.37 7.38 -13.42
CA ALA A 85 7.27 7.47 -14.88
C ALA A 85 7.56 8.90 -15.38
#